data_AF-A0A4Y8LSZ2-F1
#
_entry.id   AF-A0A4Y8LSZ2-F1
#
_cell.length_a   1.000
_cell.length_b   1.000
_cell.length_c   1.000
_cell.angle_alpha   90.00
_cell.angle_beta   90.00
_cell.angle_gamma   90.00
#
_symmetry.space_group_name_H-M   'P 1'
#
loop_
_entity.id
_entity.type
_entity.pdbx_description
1 polymer ?
#
loop_
_entity_poly.entity_id
_entity_poly.type
_entity_poly.pdbx_seq_one_letter_code
_entity_poly.pdbx_strand_id
1 'polypeptide(L)'
;MEEDNTDEGYDSFTRMTLPMHADLKRYCRFKSGSAWDTDDLFQETLIKAYRWHVRFPEREITKPFLFRIAANVWIDFCRSHKLQPQPVTDEGRAVRPVH
;
A
#
# COMPACT_ATOMS: atom_id res chain seq x y z
N MET A 1 -20.02 -3.79 -28.25
CA MET A 1 -19.99 -4.41 -26.92
C MET A 1 -18.59 -4.98 -26.76
N GLU A 2 -17.68 -4.20 -26.18
CA GLU A 2 -16.39 -4.72 -25.74
C GLU A 2 -16.68 -5.43 -24.41
N GLU A 3 -16.58 -6.75 -24.41
CA GLU A 3 -16.67 -7.52 -23.18
C GLU A 3 -15.49 -7.18 -22.27
N ASP A 4 -15.84 -7.01 -21.00
CA ASP A 4 -15.06 -6.45 -19.92
C ASP A 4 -13.87 -7.36 -19.54
N ASN A 5 -12.73 -7.18 -20.23
CA ASN A 5 -11.46 -7.87 -19.92
C ASN A 5 -10.91 -7.53 -18.51
N THR A 6 -11.55 -6.61 -17.78
CA THR A 6 -11.12 -6.16 -16.46
C THR A 6 -11.34 -7.22 -15.38
N ASP A 7 -12.36 -8.07 -15.54
CA ASP A 7 -12.68 -9.16 -14.60
C ASP A 7 -11.59 -10.26 -14.60
N GLU A 8 -11.10 -10.65 -15.79
CA GLU A 8 -10.04 -11.67 -15.90
C GLU A 8 -8.71 -11.20 -15.28
N GLY A 9 -8.37 -9.92 -15.46
CA GLY A 9 -7.16 -9.33 -14.88
C GLY A 9 -7.23 -9.25 -13.35
N TYR A 10 -8.41 -8.95 -12.80
CA TYR A 10 -8.62 -8.91 -11.36
C TYR A 10 -8.57 -10.31 -10.74
N ASP A 11 -9.18 -11.31 -11.37
CA ASP A 11 -9.18 -12.69 -10.88
C ASP A 11 -7.78 -13.30 -10.85
N SER A 12 -6.99 -13.09 -11.92
CA SER A 12 -5.59 -13.53 -11.97
C SER A 12 -4.75 -12.86 -10.88
N PHE A 13 -4.85 -11.54 -10.74
CA PHE A 13 -4.16 -10.79 -9.69
C PHE A 13 -4.52 -11.30 -8.29
N THR A 14 -5.80 -11.48 -8.03
CA THR A 14 -6.36 -11.91 -6.76
C THR A 14 -5.87 -13.32 -6.41
N ARG A 15 -5.86 -14.24 -7.38
CA ARG A 15 -5.32 -15.59 -7.20
C ARG A 15 -3.85 -15.60 -6.79
N MET A 16 -3.04 -14.73 -7.37
CA MET A 16 -1.61 -14.62 -7.02
C MET A 16 -1.40 -13.94 -5.67
N THR A 17 -2.17 -12.91 -5.34
CA THR A 17 -1.88 -12.00 -4.20
C THR A 17 -2.58 -12.36 -2.90
N LEU A 18 -3.81 -12.90 -2.94
CA LEU A 18 -4.58 -13.27 -1.75
C LEU A 18 -3.79 -14.09 -0.72
N PRO A 19 -3.01 -15.13 -1.10
CA PRO A 19 -2.25 -15.92 -0.14
C PRO A 19 -1.22 -15.11 0.66
N MET A 20 -0.81 -13.95 0.15
CA MET A 20 0.21 -13.08 0.75
C MET A 20 -0.41 -11.92 1.56
N HIS A 21 -1.72 -11.69 1.49
CA HIS A 21 -2.38 -10.53 2.09
C HIS A 21 -2.20 -10.46 3.61
N ALA A 22 -2.31 -11.59 4.31
CA ALA A 22 -2.16 -11.62 5.77
C ALA A 22 -0.76 -11.18 6.21
N ASP A 23 0.28 -11.69 5.54
CA ASP A 23 1.66 -11.32 5.85
C ASP A 23 1.98 -9.89 5.41
N LEU A 24 1.43 -9.45 4.27
CA LEU A 24 1.57 -8.07 3.81
C LEU A 24 0.94 -7.11 4.80
N LYS A 25 -0.28 -7.39 5.29
CA LYS A 25 -0.97 -6.55 6.27
C LYS A 25 -0.21 -6.49 7.61
N ARG A 26 0.38 -7.60 8.06
CA ARG A 26 1.29 -7.62 9.22
C ARG A 26 2.52 -6.76 9.00
N TYR A 27 3.13 -6.82 7.81
CA TYR A 27 4.27 -5.98 7.46
C TYR A 27 3.90 -4.48 7.44
N CYS A 28 2.76 -4.12 6.85
CA CYS A 28 2.23 -2.76 6.87
C CYS A 28 2.02 -2.27 8.32
N ARG A 29 1.42 -3.11 9.18
CA ARG A 29 1.19 -2.79 10.60
C ARG A 29 2.47 -2.56 11.38
N PHE A 30 3.50 -3.36 11.10
CA PHE A 30 4.84 -3.20 11.69
C PHE A 30 5.50 -1.89 11.26
N LYS A 31 5.32 -1.48 10.00
CA LYS A 31 5.89 -0.22 9.48
C LYS A 31 5.17 1.01 10.00
N SER A 32 3.85 1.02 9.96
CA SER A 32 3.05 2.23 10.14
C SER A 32 2.77 2.57 11.60
N GLY A 33 2.68 1.59 12.50
CA GLY A 33 2.40 1.86 13.92
C GLY A 33 0.95 2.27 14.24
N SER A 34 0.15 2.68 13.25
CA SER A 34 -1.29 2.99 13.35
C SER A 34 -2.15 2.02 12.55
N ALA A 35 -3.39 1.75 12.99
CA ALA A 35 -4.35 0.94 12.23
C ALA A 35 -4.77 1.62 10.92
N TRP A 36 -5.00 2.94 10.95
CA TRP A 36 -5.36 3.72 9.77
C TRP A 36 -4.27 3.69 8.71
N ASP A 37 -3.05 4.06 9.11
CA ASP A 37 -1.89 4.04 8.21
C ASP A 37 -1.54 2.62 7.73
N THR A 38 -1.92 1.58 8.49
CA THR A 38 -1.79 0.18 8.03
C THR A 38 -2.67 -0.09 6.83
N ASP A 39 -3.95 0.27 6.92
CA ASP A 39 -4.93 -0.01 5.89
C ASP A 39 -4.63 0.80 4.62
N ASP A 40 -4.23 2.06 4.77
CA ASP A 40 -3.82 2.91 3.65
C ASP A 40 -2.58 2.38 2.95
N LEU A 41 -1.53 2.03 3.71
CA LEU A 41 -0.31 1.45 3.16
C LEU A 41 -0.57 0.11 2.46
N PHE A 42 -1.43 -0.72 3.04
CA PHE A 42 -1.84 -2.00 2.45
C PHE A 42 -2.57 -1.80 1.12
N GLN A 43 -3.56 -0.91 1.08
CA GLN A 43 -4.34 -0.62 -0.12
C GLN A 43 -3.50 -0.01 -1.23
N GLU A 44 -2.70 1.03 -0.93
CA GLU A 44 -1.84 1.67 -1.93
C GLU A 44 -0.80 0.67 -2.50
N THR A 45 -0.32 -0.27 -1.68
CA THR A 45 0.52 -1.38 -2.16
C THR A 45 -0.21 -2.24 -3.18
N LEU A 46 -1.43 -2.69 -2.88
CA LEU A 46 -2.23 -3.51 -3.79
C LEU A 46 -2.58 -2.77 -5.08
N ILE A 47 -2.90 -1.48 -5.01
CA ILE A 47 -3.18 -0.63 -6.19
C ILE A 47 -1.95 -0.55 -7.10
N LYS A 48 -0.77 -0.30 -6.55
CA LYS A 48 0.48 -0.27 -7.35
C LYS A 48 0.82 -1.64 -7.92
N ALA A 49 0.61 -2.71 -7.16
CA ALA A 49 0.81 -4.07 -7.63
C ALA A 49 -0.16 -4.44 -8.76
N TYR A 50 -1.43 -4.07 -8.64
CA TYR A 50 -2.45 -4.30 -9.67
C TYR A 50 -2.15 -3.53 -10.96
N ARG A 51 -1.79 -2.25 -10.86
CA ARG A 51 -1.35 -1.45 -12.01
C ARG A 51 -0.14 -2.06 -12.73
N TRP A 52 0.79 -2.63 -11.96
CA TRP A 52 1.92 -3.36 -12.55
C TRP A 52 1.47 -4.65 -13.24
N HIS A 53 0.55 -5.40 -12.63
CA HIS A 53 0.00 -6.63 -13.22
C HIS A 53 -0.72 -6.37 -14.54
N VAL A 54 -1.60 -5.35 -14.59
CA VAL A 54 -2.29 -4.96 -15.82
C VAL A 54 -1.31 -4.57 -16.93
N ARG A 55 -0.16 -3.98 -16.57
CA ARG A 55 0.88 -3.61 -17.53
C ARG A 55 1.74 -4.80 -17.99
N PHE A 56 1.87 -5.84 -17.17
CA PHE A 56 2.71 -7.01 -17.41
C PHE A 56 1.96 -8.30 -17.03
N PRO A 57 0.86 -8.63 -17.74
CA PRO A 57 -0.04 -9.71 -17.36
C PRO A 57 0.63 -11.10 -17.41
N GLU A 58 1.70 -11.24 -18.20
CA GLU A 58 2.49 -12.46 -18.33
C GLU A 58 3.41 -12.73 -17.13
N ARG A 59 3.57 -11.77 -16.21
CA ARG A 59 4.51 -11.88 -15.09
C ARG A 59 3.80 -12.16 -13.76
N GLU A 60 4.41 -13.05 -12.99
CA GLU A 60 3.94 -13.36 -11.64
C GLU A 60 4.29 -12.27 -10.61
N ILE A 61 3.37 -12.07 -9.65
CA ILE A 61 3.66 -11.29 -8.44
C ILE A 61 4.16 -12.24 -7.36
N THR A 62 5.46 -12.19 -7.10
CA THR A 62 6.09 -12.95 -6.01
C THR A 62 6.01 -12.20 -4.69
N LYS A 63 6.10 -12.93 -3.57
CA LYS A 63 6.13 -12.33 -2.22
C LYS A 63 7.23 -11.28 -2.04
N PRO A 64 8.51 -11.53 -2.43
CA PRO A 64 9.54 -10.50 -2.31
C PRO A 64 9.26 -9.26 -3.16
N PHE A 65 8.65 -9.42 -4.33
CA PHE A 65 8.29 -8.30 -5.20
C PHE A 65 7.17 -7.45 -4.59
N LEU A 66 6.10 -8.08 -4.11
CA LEU A 66 4.99 -7.39 -3.45
C LEU A 66 5.45 -6.62 -2.20
N PHE A 67 6.34 -7.20 -1.41
CA PHE A 67 6.90 -6.56 -0.21
C PHE A 67 7.87 -5.41 -0.57
N ARG A 68 8.56 -5.51 -1.72
CA ARG A 68 9.36 -4.39 -2.24
C ARG A 68 8.47 -3.21 -2.64
N ILE A 69 7.33 -3.47 -3.26
CA ILE A 69 6.34 -2.41 -3.55
C ILE A 69 5.91 -1.76 -2.23
N ALA A 70 5.52 -2.55 -1.22
CA ALA A 70 5.11 -2.04 0.08
C ALA A 70 6.20 -1.17 0.76
N ALA A 71 7.47 -1.59 0.67
CA ALA A 71 8.58 -0.81 1.19
C ALA A 71 8.73 0.55 0.50
N ASN A 72 8.57 0.59 -0.83
CA ASN A 72 8.61 1.83 -1.59
C ASN A 72 7.44 2.76 -1.24
N VAL A 73 6.22 2.22 -1.14
CA VAL A 73 5.04 2.98 -0.70
C VAL A 73 5.28 3.58 0.68
N TRP A 74 5.85 2.83 1.62
CA TRP A 74 6.17 3.32 2.96
C TRP A 74 7.18 4.47 2.93
N ILE A 75 8.23 4.36 2.11
CA ILE A 75 9.23 5.43 1.95
C ILE A 75 8.57 6.70 1.42
N ASP A 76 7.69 6.57 0.43
CA ASP A 76 6.97 7.70 -0.15
C ASP A 76 5.97 8.33 0.85
N PHE A 77 5.27 7.50 1.63
CA PHE A 77 4.41 7.94 2.72
C PHE A 77 5.19 8.72 3.79
N CYS A 78 6.38 8.24 4.18
CA CYS A 78 7.25 8.97 5.12
C CYS A 78 7.72 10.31 4.55
N ARG A 79 8.02 10.36 3.25
CA ARG A 79 8.46 11.59 2.58
C ARG A 79 7.32 12.61 2.52
N SER A 80 6.11 12.20 2.18
CA SER A 80 4.96 13.10 2.16
C SER A 80 4.69 13.67 3.56
N HIS A 81 4.69 12.84 4.61
CA HIS A 81 4.48 13.29 5.99
C HIS A 81 5.53 14.27 6.51
N LYS A 82 6.80 14.11 6.09
CA LYS A 82 7.87 15.07 6.43
C LYS A 82 7.73 16.41 5.71
N LEU A 83 7.10 16.42 4.53
CA LEU A 83 6.91 17.60 3.70
C LEU A 83 5.60 18.33 4.00
N GLN A 84 4.66 17.70 4.71
CA GLN A 84 3.47 18.39 5.19
C GLN A 84 3.89 19.44 6.24
N PRO A 85 3.44 20.70 6.13
CA PRO A 85 3.59 21.65 7.22
C PRO A 85 2.93 21.03 8.45
N GLN A 86 3.72 20.84 9.51
CA GLN A 86 3.18 20.43 10.81
C GLN A 86 2.09 21.45 11.17
N PRO A 87 0.88 21.02 11.56
CA PRO A 87 -0.16 21.96 11.93
C PRO A 87 0.41 22.88 13.00
N VAL A 88 0.46 24.18 12.69
CA VAL A 88 0.82 25.20 13.66
C VAL A 88 -0.34 25.22 14.65
N THR A 89 -0.19 24.52 15.77
CA THR A 89 -1.14 24.66 16.86
C THR A 89 -0.88 26.05 17.46
N ASP A 90 -1.90 26.87 17.57
CA ASP A 90 -1.85 28.24 18.16
C ASP A 90 -1.53 28.24 19.67
N GLU A 91 -1.12 27.09 20.19
CA GLU A 91 -0.71 26.90 21.56
C GLU A 91 0.70 26.31 21.50
N GLY A 92 1.66 27.03 22.06
CA GLY A 92 3.10 26.71 22.09
C GLY A 92 3.46 25.45 22.88
N ARG A 93 2.71 24.36 22.72
CA ARG A 93 2.98 23.04 23.27
C ARG A 93 2.85 22.02 22.16
N ALA A 94 3.99 21.47 21.74
CA ALA A 94 4.04 20.33 20.85
C ALA A 94 3.27 19.15 21.48
N VAL A 95 2.02 18.94 21.06
CA VAL A 95 1.28 17.73 21.37
C VAL A 95 1.71 16.70 20.34
N ARG A 96 2.36 15.63 20.81
CA ARG A 96 2.60 14.46 19.95
C ARG A 96 1.24 13.89 19.54
N PRO A 97 1.01 13.55 18.26
CA PRO A 97 -0.21 12.88 17.88
C PRO A 97 -0.24 11.52 18.58
N VAL A 98 -1.29 11.32 19.38
CA VAL A 98 -1.59 10.05 20.04
C VAL A 98 -2.37 9.22 19.03
N HIS A 99 -1.90 8.02 18.72
CA HIS A 99 -2.65 7.02 17.95
C HIS A 99 -3.66 6.31 18.85
#